data_AF-A0A1I0D1T5-F1
#
_entry.id   AF-A0A1I0D1T5-F1
#
_cell.length_a   1.000
_cell.length_b   1.000
_cell.length_c   1.000
_cell.angle_alpha   90.00
_cell.angle_beta   90.00
_cell.angle_gamma   90.00
#
_symmetry.space_group_name_H-M   'P 1'
#
loop_
_entity.id
_entity.type
_entity.pdbx_description
1 polymer ?
#
loop_
_entity_poly.entity_id
_entity_poly.type
_entity_poly.pdbx_seq_one_letter_code
_entity_poly.pdbx_strand_id
1 'polypeptide(L)'
;MQVRLDRCCMKNQKMYEADDKLISIIKDNYNILQSLGAFGINLGFGDKTVREVCEEQNVDTFTFLAVVNFTINGYREYDDAERLSVPTLLQYLKASHEYYLGFELPYIRKELVSALDESDNLARLILKLYDEYAHSIRLHMQYEEKTVFPYVGELLKGNTPANYDIETYSKHHGQTDVKLRELKNIIIKYLPSDGLHNNQLSATLYDIYNCEEWLSQHAQVEEEIFIPAIRRLEKKSKQNDVSVKISNMINQNPANTEVLSDREKDVIVSLVQGMTNKEIADHLCISINTVITHRRNIARKLQIHSPAGLTIYAIVNNLVDISTVKL
;
A
#
# COMPACT_ATOMS: atom_id res chain seq x y z
N MET A 1 10.38 40.49 -0.51
CA MET A 1 10.25 40.95 0.90
C MET A 1 8.78 41.19 1.13
N GLN A 2 8.00 40.33 1.79
CA GLN A 2 8.22 39.78 3.12
C GLN A 2 7.68 38.33 3.15
N VAL A 3 8.47 37.45 3.76
CA VAL A 3 8.15 36.06 4.07
C VAL A 3 7.53 36.00 5.47
N ARG A 4 6.57 35.08 5.66
CA ARG A 4 6.03 34.50 6.90
C ARG A 4 5.25 35.40 7.87
N LEU A 5 4.07 34.93 8.24
CA LEU A 5 3.83 34.33 9.56
C LEU A 5 2.68 33.32 9.45
N ASP A 6 3.01 32.06 9.20
CA ASP A 6 2.20 30.94 9.67
C ASP A 6 2.12 31.03 11.20
N ARG A 7 0.90 31.24 11.72
CA ARG A 7 0.55 31.00 13.12
C ARG A 7 -0.77 30.25 13.16
N CYS A 8 -0.75 28.99 12.73
CA CYS A 8 -1.61 28.01 13.38
C CYS A 8 -0.78 27.36 14.49
N CYS A 9 -1.31 27.39 15.70
CA CYS A 9 -0.65 27.05 16.94
C CYS A 9 -0.03 25.65 16.89
N MET A 10 1.31 25.53 16.87
CA MET A 10 1.98 24.28 17.23
C MET A 10 1.76 24.06 18.72
N LYS A 11 0.61 23.48 19.09
CA LYS A 11 0.52 22.77 20.36
C LYS A 11 1.44 21.58 20.22
N ASN A 12 2.61 21.61 20.85
CA ASN A 12 3.38 20.39 21.12
C ASN A 12 2.53 19.55 22.09
N GLN A 13 1.53 18.87 21.56
CA GLN A 13 0.77 17.88 22.30
C GLN A 13 1.65 16.64 22.48
N LYS A 14 1.41 15.95 23.59
CA LYS A 14 2.12 14.73 23.99
C LYS A 14 2.06 13.72 22.84
N MET A 15 3.19 13.11 22.52
CA MET A 15 3.20 11.91 21.67
C MET A 15 2.68 10.75 22.49
N TYR A 16 1.63 10.09 22.02
CA TYR A 16 1.03 8.96 22.70
C TYR A 16 1.75 7.67 22.35
N GLU A 17 1.97 6.86 23.38
CA GLU A 17 2.69 5.59 23.30
C GLU A 17 1.76 4.43 23.66
N ALA A 18 2.18 3.21 23.31
CA ALA A 18 1.38 2.00 23.51
C ALA A 18 1.03 1.73 24.99
N ASP A 19 1.87 2.18 25.92
CA ASP A 19 1.69 1.96 27.35
C ASP A 19 0.93 3.12 28.04
N ASP A 20 0.57 4.17 27.31
CA ASP A 20 -0.35 5.19 27.80
C ASP A 20 -1.76 4.62 28.00
N LYS A 21 -2.50 5.15 28.97
CA LYS A 21 -3.92 4.82 29.15
C LYS A 21 -4.75 5.41 28.04
N LEU A 22 -5.61 4.61 27.39
CA LEU A 22 -6.45 5.08 26.28
C LEU A 22 -7.38 6.23 26.71
N ILE A 23 -7.88 6.19 27.96
CA ILE A 23 -8.68 7.27 28.54
C ILE A 23 -7.94 8.61 28.62
N SER A 24 -6.61 8.60 28.76
CA SER A 24 -5.81 9.83 28.78
C SER A 24 -5.81 10.51 27.41
N ILE A 25 -5.76 9.74 26.31
CA ILE A 25 -5.82 10.27 24.94
C ILE A 25 -7.14 11.01 24.72
N ILE A 26 -8.26 10.38 25.11
CA ILE A 26 -9.60 10.96 24.97
C ILE A 26 -9.76 12.19 25.86
N LYS A 27 -9.22 12.16 27.08
CA LYS A 27 -9.28 13.30 28.00
C LYS A 27 -8.56 14.51 27.44
N ASP A 28 -7.41 14.30 26.83
CA ASP A 28 -6.61 15.38 26.24
C ASP A 28 -7.21 15.85 24.91
N ASN A 29 -7.85 14.94 24.16
CA ASN A 29 -8.39 15.16 22.82
C ASN A 29 -9.69 14.37 22.60
N TYR A 30 -10.81 14.91 23.08
CA TYR A 30 -12.12 14.22 22.99
C TYR A 30 -12.56 13.96 21.54
N ASN A 31 -12.04 14.74 20.60
CA ASN A 31 -12.24 14.52 19.17
C ASN A 31 -11.93 13.06 18.78
N ILE A 32 -10.91 12.42 19.35
CA ILE A 32 -10.50 11.07 18.96
C ILE A 32 -11.59 10.00 19.13
N LEU A 33 -12.67 10.27 19.87
CA LEU A 33 -13.84 9.40 19.99
C LEU A 33 -14.37 8.96 18.61
N GLN A 34 -14.36 9.87 17.64
CA GLN A 34 -14.78 9.57 16.28
C GLN A 34 -13.83 8.55 15.60
N SER A 35 -12.51 8.73 15.78
CA SER A 35 -11.50 7.80 15.25
C SER A 35 -11.55 6.43 15.92
N LEU A 36 -11.93 6.33 17.20
CA LEU A 36 -12.05 5.02 17.88
C LEU A 36 -13.07 4.12 17.17
N GLY A 37 -14.23 4.68 16.83
CA GLY A 37 -15.26 3.96 16.08
C GLY A 37 -14.78 3.47 14.73
N ALA A 38 -13.99 4.29 14.01
CA ALA A 38 -13.39 3.90 12.73
C ALA A 38 -12.38 2.74 12.89
N PHE A 39 -11.65 2.65 14.00
CA PHE A 39 -10.82 1.48 14.29
C PHE A 39 -11.61 0.25 14.78
N GLY A 40 -12.93 0.36 14.99
CA GLY A 40 -13.74 -0.69 15.61
C GLY A 40 -13.52 -0.83 17.11
N ILE A 41 -12.93 0.19 17.75
CA ILE A 41 -12.69 0.20 19.20
C ILE A 41 -13.98 0.62 19.89
N ASN A 42 -14.55 -0.31 20.64
CA ASN A 42 -15.75 -0.06 21.44
C ASN A 42 -15.41 0.62 22.76
N LEU A 43 -16.31 1.50 23.24
CA LEU A 43 -16.23 2.07 24.58
C LEU A 43 -16.39 0.98 25.65
N GLY A 44 -15.94 1.26 26.88
CA GLY A 44 -16.00 0.31 28.00
C GLY A 44 -14.68 -0.42 28.28
N PHE A 45 -13.55 0.11 27.80
CA PHE A 45 -12.21 -0.45 28.02
C PHE A 45 -11.61 -0.20 29.42
N GLY A 46 -12.28 0.57 30.29
CA GLY A 46 -11.80 0.86 31.65
C GLY A 46 -10.47 1.62 31.65
N ASP A 47 -9.57 1.25 32.57
CA ASP A 47 -8.24 1.84 32.70
C ASP A 47 -7.17 1.07 31.88
N LYS A 48 -7.53 0.46 30.75
CA LYS A 48 -6.55 -0.25 29.91
C LYS A 48 -5.62 0.69 29.15
N THR A 49 -4.41 0.21 28.87
CA THR A 49 -3.46 0.90 27.98
C THR A 49 -3.93 0.83 26.53
N VAL A 50 -3.35 1.68 25.67
CA VAL A 50 -3.61 1.62 24.22
C VAL A 50 -3.32 0.23 23.68
N ARG A 51 -2.17 -0.36 24.07
CA ARG A 51 -1.78 -1.72 23.68
C ARG A 51 -2.84 -2.75 24.06
N GLU A 52 -3.24 -2.77 25.33
CA GLU A 52 -4.22 -3.74 25.85
C GLU A 52 -5.54 -3.65 25.08
N VAL A 53 -6.04 -2.43 24.80
CA VAL A 53 -7.29 -2.25 24.05
C VAL A 53 -7.14 -2.67 22.60
N CYS A 54 -6.05 -2.26 21.94
CA CYS A 54 -5.79 -2.62 20.55
C CYS A 54 -5.69 -4.15 20.38
N GLU A 55 -4.94 -4.83 21.25
CA GLU A 55 -4.79 -6.29 21.23
C GLU A 55 -6.13 -7.00 21.43
N GLU A 56 -6.95 -6.58 22.40
CA GLU A 56 -8.26 -7.17 22.67
C GLU A 56 -9.26 -6.96 21.53
N GLN A 57 -9.19 -5.83 20.83
CA GLN A 57 -10.12 -5.46 19.76
C GLN A 57 -9.56 -5.77 18.35
N ASN A 58 -8.45 -6.52 18.26
CA ASN A 58 -7.78 -6.89 17.00
C ASN A 58 -7.40 -5.69 16.12
N VAL A 59 -6.91 -4.61 16.73
CA VAL A 59 -6.39 -3.43 16.06
C VAL A 59 -4.86 -3.42 16.15
N ASP A 60 -4.17 -3.17 15.04
CA ASP A 60 -2.72 -3.00 15.09
C ASP A 60 -2.35 -1.74 15.87
N THR A 61 -1.67 -1.92 17.02
CA THR A 61 -1.35 -0.82 17.95
C THR A 61 -0.49 0.26 17.31
N PHE A 62 0.48 -0.13 16.48
CA PHE A 62 1.38 0.82 15.83
C PHE A 62 0.62 1.71 14.86
N THR A 63 -0.23 1.11 14.03
CA THR A 63 -1.06 1.82 13.04
C THR A 63 -2.08 2.72 13.71
N PHE A 64 -2.71 2.26 14.80
CA PHE A 64 -3.59 3.09 15.62
C PHE A 64 -2.87 4.34 16.12
N LEU A 65 -1.70 4.18 16.76
CA LEU A 65 -0.91 5.29 17.28
C LEU A 65 -0.39 6.20 16.17
N ALA A 66 -0.03 5.66 15.01
CA ALA A 66 0.41 6.46 13.87
C ALA A 66 -0.70 7.42 13.41
N VAL A 67 -1.94 6.91 13.27
CA VAL A 67 -3.09 7.73 12.89
C VAL A 67 -3.47 8.71 13.99
N VAL A 68 -3.54 8.27 15.26
CA VAL A 68 -3.91 9.12 16.41
C VAL A 68 -2.91 10.27 16.60
N ASN A 69 -1.60 9.97 16.56
CA ASN A 69 -0.59 10.99 16.72
C ASN A 69 -0.52 11.92 15.50
N PHE A 70 -0.80 11.42 14.29
CA PHE A 70 -0.91 12.26 13.12
C PHE A 70 -2.11 13.23 13.23
N THR A 71 -3.30 12.74 13.59
CA THR A 71 -4.49 13.59 13.69
C THR A 71 -4.39 14.62 14.81
N ILE A 72 -3.76 14.27 15.94
CA ILE A 72 -3.60 15.18 17.08
C ILE A 72 -2.42 16.15 16.88
N ASN A 73 -1.24 15.63 16.52
CA ASN A 73 0.00 16.41 16.53
C ASN A 73 0.44 16.90 15.14
N GLY A 74 -0.21 16.44 14.07
CA GLY A 74 0.28 16.62 12.69
C GLY A 74 1.62 15.94 12.44
N TYR A 75 2.01 14.98 13.30
CA TYR A 75 3.31 14.31 13.25
C TYR A 75 3.39 13.38 12.04
N ARG A 76 4.37 13.61 11.15
CA ARG A 76 4.53 12.91 9.87
C ARG A 76 5.76 12.00 9.80
N GLU A 77 6.50 11.85 10.89
CA GLU A 77 7.70 11.01 10.92
C GLU A 77 7.28 9.54 10.99
N TYR A 78 7.11 8.92 9.83
CA TYR A 78 6.87 7.49 9.64
C TYR A 78 8.16 6.77 9.27
N ASP A 79 9.23 6.97 10.05
CA ASP A 79 10.51 6.30 9.80
C ASP A 79 10.32 4.77 9.69
N ASP A 80 9.31 4.23 10.39
CA ASP A 80 8.87 2.86 10.28
C ASP A 80 7.54 2.67 9.51
N ALA A 81 7.32 3.33 8.37
CA ALA A 81 6.09 3.06 7.57
C ALA A 81 6.00 1.59 7.08
N GLU A 82 7.05 0.77 7.26
CA GLU A 82 7.00 -0.68 7.09
C GLU A 82 6.21 -1.42 8.17
N ARG A 83 6.02 -0.81 9.35
CA ARG A 83 5.25 -1.38 10.47
C ARG A 83 3.76 -1.07 10.37
N LEU A 84 3.35 -0.21 9.45
CA LEU A 84 1.93 0.09 9.23
C LEU A 84 1.20 -1.15 8.70
N SER A 85 0.15 -1.53 9.41
CA SER A 85 -0.82 -2.54 9.00
C SER A 85 -1.79 -1.95 8.00
N VAL A 86 -1.54 -2.23 6.71
CA VAL A 86 -2.47 -1.89 5.62
C VAL A 86 -3.88 -2.48 5.85
N PRO A 87 -4.05 -3.73 6.35
CA PRO A 87 -5.38 -4.23 6.73
C PRO A 87 -6.10 -3.34 7.76
N THR A 88 -5.39 -2.85 8.78
CA THR A 88 -5.97 -1.95 9.79
C THR A 88 -6.33 -0.59 9.21
N LEU A 89 -5.53 -0.06 8.28
CA LEU A 89 -5.88 1.18 7.55
C LEU A 89 -7.12 0.99 6.67
N LEU A 90 -7.25 -0.13 5.97
CA LEU A 90 -8.46 -0.44 5.20
C LEU A 90 -9.70 -0.56 6.08
N GLN A 91 -9.59 -1.19 7.25
CA GLN A 91 -10.67 -1.25 8.23
C GLN A 91 -11.07 0.16 8.67
N TYR A 92 -10.09 0.99 9.04
CA TYR A 92 -10.29 2.38 9.44
C TYR A 92 -11.05 3.21 8.40
N LEU A 93 -10.59 3.17 7.13
CA LEU A 93 -11.22 3.94 6.05
C LEU A 93 -12.64 3.45 5.75
N LYS A 94 -12.85 2.13 5.64
CA LYS A 94 -14.18 1.55 5.41
C LYS A 94 -15.17 1.88 6.51
N ALA A 95 -14.78 1.74 7.78
CA ALA A 95 -15.64 2.08 8.90
C ALA A 95 -15.95 3.59 8.93
N SER A 96 -15.00 4.44 8.54
CA SER A 96 -15.24 5.88 8.35
C SER A 96 -16.30 6.11 7.26
N HIS A 97 -16.23 5.42 6.12
CA HIS A 97 -17.24 5.55 5.05
C HIS A 97 -18.63 5.12 5.51
N GLU A 98 -18.73 3.98 6.20
CA GLU A 98 -19.99 3.50 6.76
C GLU A 98 -20.60 4.53 7.72
N TYR A 99 -19.78 5.15 8.57
CA TYR A 99 -20.20 6.23 9.46
C TYR A 99 -20.75 7.43 8.67
N TYR A 100 -20.02 7.95 7.68
CA TYR A 100 -20.46 9.13 6.94
C TYR A 100 -21.70 8.87 6.10
N LEU A 101 -21.70 7.77 5.34
CA LEU A 101 -22.75 7.47 4.38
C LEU A 101 -24.01 6.94 5.06
N GLY A 102 -23.85 6.18 6.14
CA GLY A 102 -24.94 5.53 6.87
C GLY A 102 -25.52 6.36 8.02
N PHE A 103 -24.74 7.27 8.61
CA PHE A 103 -25.15 8.02 9.80
C PHE A 103 -24.98 9.53 9.65
N GLU A 104 -23.75 10.06 9.54
CA GLU A 104 -23.48 11.50 9.69
C GLU A 104 -24.18 12.36 8.64
N LEU A 105 -24.01 12.03 7.36
CA LEU A 105 -24.58 12.84 6.28
C LEU A 105 -26.12 12.78 6.29
N PRO A 106 -26.77 11.61 6.46
CA PRO A 106 -28.22 11.54 6.66
C PRO A 106 -28.70 12.27 7.93
N TYR A 107 -27.93 12.22 9.01
CA TYR A 107 -28.28 12.83 10.29
C TYR A 107 -28.33 14.36 10.15
N ILE A 108 -27.25 14.99 9.67
CA ILE A 108 -27.22 16.44 9.41
C ILE A 108 -28.33 16.84 8.43
N ARG A 109 -28.63 16.02 7.42
CA ARG A 109 -29.75 16.32 6.49
C ARG A 109 -31.08 16.40 7.22
N LYS A 110 -31.33 15.50 8.18
CA LYS A 110 -32.54 15.49 9.01
C LYS A 110 -32.60 16.71 9.94
N GLU A 111 -31.47 17.09 10.53
CA GLU A 111 -31.38 18.29 11.37
C GLU A 111 -31.67 19.56 10.55
N LEU A 112 -31.11 19.67 9.34
CA LEU A 112 -31.39 20.78 8.42
C LEU A 112 -32.89 20.87 8.06
N VAL A 113 -33.57 19.76 7.79
CA VAL A 113 -35.04 19.76 7.54
C VAL A 113 -35.81 20.22 8.76
N SER A 114 -35.37 19.82 9.95
CA SER A 114 -36.05 20.15 11.19
C SER A 114 -35.85 21.63 11.58
N ALA A 115 -34.76 22.23 11.13
CA ALA A 115 -34.36 23.59 11.45
C ALA A 115 -34.78 24.63 10.38
N LEU A 116 -35.14 24.19 9.17
CA LEU A 116 -35.47 25.06 8.04
C LEU A 116 -36.94 24.91 7.61
N ASP A 117 -37.58 26.04 7.27
CA ASP A 117 -38.93 26.04 6.70
C ASP A 117 -38.88 25.76 5.19
N GLU A 118 -39.38 24.60 4.75
CA GLU A 118 -39.41 24.22 3.33
C GLU A 118 -40.30 25.13 2.45
N SER A 119 -41.10 26.03 3.02
CA SER A 119 -41.82 27.05 2.27
C SER A 119 -40.90 28.20 1.80
N ASP A 120 -39.75 28.40 2.47
CA ASP A 120 -38.74 29.39 2.11
C ASP A 120 -37.86 28.90 0.95
N ASN A 121 -37.73 29.75 -0.08
CA ASN A 121 -36.88 29.47 -1.23
C ASN A 121 -35.39 29.36 -0.84
N LEU A 122 -34.95 30.12 0.17
CA LEU A 122 -33.58 30.06 0.66
C LEU A 122 -33.30 28.74 1.40
N ALA A 123 -34.26 28.27 2.21
CA ALA A 123 -34.20 26.95 2.84
C ALA A 123 -34.07 25.84 1.80
N ARG A 124 -34.89 25.85 0.74
CA ARG A 124 -34.79 24.88 -0.36
C ARG A 124 -33.42 24.91 -1.04
N LEU A 125 -32.84 26.09 -1.23
CA LEU A 125 -31.50 26.24 -1.80
C LEU A 125 -30.43 25.61 -0.89
N ILE A 126 -30.49 25.86 0.43
CA ILE A 126 -29.58 25.26 1.41
C ILE A 126 -29.66 23.74 1.36
N LEU A 127 -30.87 23.17 1.38
CA LEU A 127 -31.08 21.73 1.31
C LEU A 127 -30.50 21.13 0.02
N LYS A 128 -30.71 21.80 -1.12
CA LYS A 128 -30.14 21.37 -2.40
C LYS A 128 -28.60 21.40 -2.38
N LEU A 129 -27.99 22.47 -1.87
CA LEU A 129 -26.53 22.57 -1.76
C LEU A 129 -25.95 21.46 -0.89
N TYR A 130 -26.64 21.12 0.21
CA TYR A 130 -26.27 20.01 1.06
C TYR A 130 -26.37 18.66 0.35
N ASP A 131 -27.48 18.40 -0.35
CA ASP A 131 -27.71 17.16 -1.08
C ASP A 131 -26.64 16.94 -2.16
N GLU A 132 -26.26 18.00 -2.87
CA GLU A 132 -25.16 17.96 -3.83
C GLU A 132 -23.79 17.68 -3.20
N TYR A 133 -23.53 18.26 -2.03
CA TYR A 133 -22.32 17.99 -1.25
C TYR A 133 -22.26 16.52 -0.81
N ALA A 134 -23.32 16.03 -0.15
CA ALA A 134 -23.42 14.64 0.30
C ALA A 134 -23.36 13.65 -0.87
N HIS A 135 -23.89 14.01 -2.04
CA HIS A 135 -23.76 13.22 -3.25
C HIS A 135 -22.31 13.11 -3.72
N SER A 136 -21.55 14.21 -3.72
CA SER A 136 -20.14 14.24 -4.10
C SER A 136 -19.29 13.33 -3.21
N ILE A 137 -19.46 13.42 -1.88
CA ILE A 137 -18.75 12.58 -0.91
C ILE A 137 -19.06 11.10 -1.15
N ARG A 138 -20.34 10.76 -1.36
CA ARG A 138 -20.77 9.39 -1.67
C ARG A 138 -20.11 8.83 -2.93
N LEU A 139 -20.05 9.60 -4.01
CA LEU A 139 -19.42 9.13 -5.25
C LEU A 139 -17.93 8.84 -5.06
N HIS A 140 -17.23 9.69 -4.31
CA HIS A 140 -15.82 9.55 -3.99
C HIS A 140 -15.55 8.29 -3.14
N MET A 141 -16.22 8.13 -1.99
CA MET A 141 -16.08 6.94 -1.14
C MET A 141 -16.47 5.64 -1.86
N GLN A 142 -17.51 5.68 -2.70
CA GLN A 142 -17.90 4.52 -3.52
C GLN A 142 -16.85 4.17 -4.58
N TYR A 143 -16.13 5.15 -5.13
CA TYR A 143 -15.04 4.89 -6.06
C TYR A 143 -13.92 4.12 -5.36
N GLU A 144 -13.55 4.53 -4.15
CA GLU A 144 -12.52 3.87 -3.34
C GLU A 144 -12.91 2.44 -2.99
N GLU A 145 -14.13 2.24 -2.51
CA GLU A 145 -14.62 0.90 -2.14
C GLU A 145 -14.71 -0.06 -3.33
N LYS A 146 -15.03 0.46 -4.52
CA LYS A 146 -15.18 -0.36 -5.73
C LYS A 146 -13.88 -0.53 -6.53
N THR A 147 -12.91 0.34 -6.32
CA THR A 147 -11.70 0.40 -7.16
C THR A 147 -10.43 0.30 -6.32
N VAL A 148 -10.22 1.23 -5.40
CA VAL A 148 -8.98 1.36 -4.62
C VAL A 148 -8.83 0.22 -3.61
N PHE A 149 -9.86 -0.05 -2.79
CA PHE A 149 -9.77 -1.08 -1.75
C PHE A 149 -9.64 -2.50 -2.32
N PRO A 150 -10.36 -2.88 -3.40
CA PRO A 150 -10.13 -4.16 -4.07
C PRO A 150 -8.71 -4.27 -4.64
N TYR A 151 -8.19 -3.19 -5.24
CA TYR A 151 -6.81 -3.14 -5.73
C TYR A 151 -5.80 -3.38 -4.61
N VAL A 152 -5.94 -2.68 -3.47
CA VAL A 152 -5.08 -2.90 -2.30
C VAL A 152 -5.23 -4.32 -1.76
N GLY A 153 -6.44 -4.88 -1.77
CA GLY A 153 -6.70 -6.28 -1.42
C GLY A 153 -5.92 -7.26 -2.31
N GLU A 154 -5.77 -6.99 -3.60
CA GLU A 154 -4.94 -7.79 -4.50
C GLU A 154 -3.44 -7.62 -4.21
N LEU A 155 -2.97 -6.39 -3.94
CA LEU A 155 -1.58 -6.16 -3.52
C LEU A 155 -1.22 -6.93 -2.25
N LEU A 156 -2.13 -7.00 -1.27
CA LEU A 156 -1.94 -7.77 -0.03
C LEU A 156 -1.86 -9.28 -0.27
N LYS A 157 -2.49 -9.79 -1.34
CA LYS A 157 -2.36 -11.19 -1.77
C LYS A 157 -1.10 -11.45 -2.60
N GLY A 158 -0.29 -10.41 -2.86
CA GLY A 158 0.91 -10.48 -3.70
C GLY A 158 0.62 -10.34 -5.20
N ASN A 159 -0.60 -9.99 -5.59
CA ASN A 159 -0.97 -9.75 -6.98
C ASN A 159 -0.71 -8.28 -7.33
N THR A 160 -0.11 -8.01 -8.49
CA THR A 160 0.13 -6.64 -8.97
C THR A 160 -0.68 -6.39 -10.25
N PRO A 161 -1.92 -5.87 -10.17
CA PRO A 161 -2.71 -5.56 -11.35
C PRO A 161 -2.00 -4.59 -12.29
N ALA A 162 -1.91 -4.91 -13.58
CA ALA A 162 -1.14 -4.12 -14.54
C ALA A 162 -1.78 -2.78 -14.93
N ASN A 163 -3.09 -2.64 -14.73
CA ASN A 163 -3.90 -1.55 -15.27
C ASN A 163 -4.28 -0.49 -14.22
N TYR A 164 -3.72 -0.57 -13.01
CA TYR A 164 -4.03 0.35 -11.93
C TYR A 164 -2.84 0.50 -10.98
N ASP A 165 -2.60 1.72 -10.54
CA ASP A 165 -1.64 2.06 -9.48
C ASP A 165 -2.23 3.13 -8.55
N ILE A 166 -1.65 3.26 -7.37
CA ILE A 166 -2.12 4.25 -6.40
C ILE A 166 -1.91 5.70 -6.86
N GLU A 167 -1.01 5.96 -7.81
CA GLU A 167 -0.83 7.29 -8.40
C GLU A 167 -2.02 7.72 -9.26
N THR A 168 -2.71 6.75 -9.88
CA THR A 168 -3.94 6.98 -10.64
C THR A 168 -5.03 7.54 -9.72
N TYR A 169 -5.10 7.08 -8.48
CA TYR A 169 -5.99 7.64 -7.46
C TYR A 169 -5.52 9.01 -6.95
N SER A 170 -4.26 9.11 -6.51
CA SER A 170 -3.71 10.34 -5.88
C SER A 170 -3.85 11.58 -6.77
N LYS A 171 -3.70 11.46 -8.10
CA LYS A 171 -3.83 12.59 -9.03
C LYS A 171 -5.24 13.17 -9.14
N HIS A 172 -6.26 12.41 -8.77
CA HIS A 172 -7.66 12.82 -8.83
C HIS A 172 -8.26 13.09 -7.44
N HIS A 173 -7.44 12.96 -6.40
CA HIS A 173 -7.83 13.20 -5.02
C HIS A 173 -7.73 14.69 -4.70
N GLY A 174 -8.87 15.37 -4.57
CA GLY A 174 -8.91 16.74 -4.06
C GLY A 174 -9.98 17.63 -4.69
N GLN A 175 -10.85 18.14 -3.81
CA GLN A 175 -11.74 19.31 -3.90
C GLN A 175 -13.22 18.98 -3.65
N THR A 176 -13.62 19.00 -2.38
CA THR A 176 -15.04 18.95 -1.96
C THR A 176 -15.48 20.08 -1.02
N ASP A 177 -14.59 21.00 -0.65
CA ASP A 177 -14.86 21.91 0.49
C ASP A 177 -15.59 23.21 0.13
N VAL A 178 -15.66 23.57 -1.16
CA VAL A 178 -16.23 24.87 -1.57
C VAL A 178 -17.73 24.93 -1.28
N LYS A 179 -18.47 23.85 -1.53
CA LYS A 179 -19.93 23.80 -1.37
C LYS A 179 -20.37 23.95 0.08
N LEU A 180 -19.66 23.30 1.01
CA LEU A 180 -20.00 23.34 2.43
C LEU A 180 -19.73 24.72 3.04
N ARG A 181 -18.65 25.39 2.60
CA ARG A 181 -18.36 26.77 2.99
C ARG A 181 -19.46 27.74 2.54
N GLU A 182 -19.95 27.60 1.32
CA GLU A 182 -21.05 28.43 0.81
C GLU A 182 -22.34 28.20 1.62
N LEU A 183 -22.70 26.94 1.86
CA LEU A 183 -23.85 26.57 2.67
C LEU A 183 -23.78 27.20 4.07
N LYS A 184 -22.66 27.04 4.79
CA LYS A 184 -22.47 27.62 6.12
C LYS A 184 -22.61 29.14 6.12
N ASN A 185 -21.99 29.80 5.14
CA ASN A 185 -22.07 31.25 5.00
C ASN A 185 -23.50 31.74 4.73
N ILE A 186 -24.29 30.99 3.95
CA ILE A 186 -25.69 31.33 3.68
C ILE A 186 -26.49 31.24 4.99
N ILE A 187 -26.35 30.15 5.74
CA ILE A 187 -27.06 29.97 7.01
C ILE A 187 -26.70 31.08 7.99
N ILE A 188 -25.41 31.34 8.22
CA ILE A 188 -24.94 32.33 9.21
C ILE A 188 -25.39 33.75 8.88
N LYS A 189 -25.42 34.13 7.60
CA LYS A 189 -25.66 35.52 7.19
C LYS A 189 -27.14 35.85 6.99
N TYR A 190 -27.95 34.87 6.61
CA TYR A 190 -29.30 35.12 6.11
C TYR A 190 -30.39 34.35 6.89
N LEU A 191 -30.03 33.55 7.89
CA LEU A 191 -30.95 32.92 8.84
C LEU A 191 -30.46 33.22 10.28
N PRO A 192 -31.33 33.35 11.32
CA PRO A 192 -32.78 33.08 11.38
C PRO A 192 -33.64 34.25 11.89
N SER A 193 -34.97 34.09 11.77
CA SER A 193 -35.99 35.11 12.09
C SER A 193 -36.55 35.02 13.53
N ASP A 194 -36.36 33.89 14.22
CA ASP A 194 -36.83 33.65 15.60
C ASP A 194 -35.88 32.76 16.43
N GLY A 195 -36.08 32.73 17.75
CA GLY A 195 -35.12 32.16 18.70
C GLY A 195 -35.03 30.63 18.76
N LEU A 196 -36.10 29.89 18.45
CA LEU A 196 -36.06 28.42 18.51
C LEU A 196 -35.31 27.85 17.30
N HIS A 197 -35.65 28.31 16.09
CA HIS A 197 -34.98 27.92 14.87
C HIS A 197 -33.50 28.35 14.88
N ASN A 198 -33.17 29.46 15.56
CA ASN A 198 -31.78 29.86 15.78
C ASN A 198 -30.96 28.81 16.51
N ASN A 199 -31.50 28.24 17.58
CA ASN A 199 -30.79 27.25 18.39
C ASN A 199 -30.61 25.94 17.61
N GLN A 200 -31.63 25.51 16.86
CA GLN A 200 -31.55 24.33 16.00
C GLN A 200 -30.50 24.53 14.90
N LEU A 201 -30.55 25.64 14.16
CA LEU A 201 -29.55 25.93 13.12
C LEU A 201 -28.14 26.08 13.69
N SER A 202 -27.99 26.64 14.90
CA SER A 202 -26.69 26.73 15.57
C SER A 202 -26.12 25.35 15.90
N ALA A 203 -26.95 24.43 16.41
CA ALA A 203 -26.57 23.04 16.65
C ALA A 203 -26.21 22.32 15.33
N THR A 204 -27.06 22.45 14.32
CA THR A 204 -26.80 21.85 12.99
C THR A 204 -25.53 22.40 12.35
N LEU A 205 -25.25 23.70 12.49
CA LEU A 205 -24.01 24.30 12.01
C LEU A 205 -22.79 23.73 12.73
N TYR A 206 -22.86 23.52 14.04
CA TYR A 206 -21.79 22.86 14.79
C TYR A 206 -21.49 21.47 14.25
N ASP A 207 -22.53 20.66 13.99
CA ASP A 207 -22.38 19.33 13.39
C ASP A 207 -21.77 19.41 11.98
N ILE A 208 -22.19 20.38 11.15
CA ILE A 208 -21.59 20.61 9.83
C ILE A 208 -20.11 20.98 9.92
N TYR A 209 -19.71 21.83 10.88
CA TYR A 209 -18.31 22.19 11.09
C TYR A 209 -17.48 20.97 11.51
N ASN A 210 -17.99 20.17 12.45
CA ASN A 210 -17.29 18.96 12.88
C ASN A 210 -17.17 17.97 11.73
N CYS A 211 -18.24 17.72 10.99
CA CYS A 211 -18.24 16.82 9.83
C CYS A 211 -17.20 17.25 8.77
N GLU A 212 -17.08 18.55 8.50
CA GLU A 212 -16.04 19.08 7.61
C GLU A 212 -14.62 18.79 8.13
N GLU A 213 -14.36 19.08 9.41
CA GLU A 213 -13.07 18.85 10.04
C GLU A 213 -12.69 17.37 9.99
N TRP A 214 -13.64 16.48 10.30
CA TRP A 214 -13.43 15.03 10.29
C TRP A 214 -13.20 14.48 8.89
N LEU A 215 -13.92 14.97 7.87
CA LEU A 215 -13.67 14.60 6.48
C LEU A 215 -12.31 15.09 6.00
N SER A 216 -11.89 16.28 6.43
CA SER A 216 -10.54 16.79 6.15
C SER A 216 -9.47 15.90 6.77
N GLN A 217 -9.63 15.49 8.04
CA GLN A 217 -8.71 14.57 8.70
C GLN A 217 -8.68 13.18 8.05
N HIS A 218 -9.84 12.66 7.63
CA HIS A 218 -9.94 11.41 6.87
C HIS A 218 -9.12 11.50 5.56
N ALA A 219 -9.33 12.53 4.76
CA ALA A 219 -8.57 12.75 3.52
C ALA A 219 -7.06 12.94 3.78
N GLN A 220 -6.69 13.56 4.91
CA GLN A 220 -5.28 13.68 5.31
C GLN A 220 -4.67 12.33 5.70
N VAL A 221 -5.39 11.45 6.40
CA VAL A 221 -4.93 10.08 6.67
C VAL A 221 -4.74 9.31 5.39
N GLU A 222 -5.61 9.50 4.39
CA GLU A 222 -5.43 8.90 3.08
C GLU A 222 -4.16 9.38 2.39
N GLU A 223 -3.98 10.69 2.29
CA GLU A 223 -2.88 11.30 1.55
C GLU A 223 -1.52 11.07 2.23
N GLU A 224 -1.46 11.19 3.56
CA GLU A 224 -0.20 11.24 4.30
C GLU A 224 0.18 9.87 4.90
N ILE A 225 -0.75 8.93 5.02
CA ILE A 225 -0.50 7.59 5.63
C ILE A 225 -0.81 6.48 4.64
N PHE A 226 -2.06 6.40 4.17
CA PHE A 226 -2.53 5.27 3.38
C PHE A 226 -1.81 5.19 2.03
N ILE A 227 -1.83 6.25 1.23
CA ILE A 227 -1.19 6.30 -0.08
C ILE A 227 0.32 5.97 0.03
N PRO A 228 1.11 6.58 0.93
CA PRO A 228 2.50 6.18 1.15
C PRO A 228 2.69 4.71 1.52
N ALA A 229 1.82 4.14 2.36
CA ALA A 229 1.87 2.72 2.71
C ALA A 229 1.64 1.83 1.47
N ILE A 230 0.66 2.16 0.63
CA ILE A 230 0.39 1.42 -0.61
C ILE A 230 1.54 1.56 -1.62
N ARG A 231 2.09 2.77 -1.81
CA ARG A 231 3.28 2.99 -2.65
C ARG A 231 4.44 2.09 -2.25
N ARG A 232 4.64 1.86 -0.95
CA ARG A 232 5.66 0.95 -0.44
C ARG A 232 5.32 -0.51 -0.72
N LEU A 233 4.06 -0.90 -0.51
CA LEU A 233 3.57 -2.25 -0.81
C LEU A 233 3.76 -2.60 -2.30
N GLU A 234 3.42 -1.68 -3.21
CA GLU A 234 3.68 -1.82 -4.64
C GLU A 234 5.16 -2.01 -4.96
N LYS A 235 6.04 -1.23 -4.33
CA LYS A 235 7.50 -1.36 -4.52
C LYS A 235 8.01 -2.72 -4.04
N LYS A 236 7.56 -3.18 -2.86
CA LYS A 236 7.91 -4.52 -2.33
C LYS A 236 7.42 -5.63 -3.26
N SER A 237 6.20 -5.53 -3.79
CA SER A 237 5.67 -6.50 -4.75
C SER A 237 6.50 -6.55 -6.04
N LYS A 238 6.83 -5.37 -6.61
CA LYS A 238 7.69 -5.27 -7.81
C LYS A 238 9.11 -5.80 -7.57
N GLN A 239 9.69 -5.57 -6.39
CA GLN A 239 11.00 -6.13 -6.02
C GLN A 239 10.95 -7.65 -5.85
N ASN A 240 9.88 -8.18 -5.25
CA ASN A 240 9.66 -9.62 -5.14
C ASN A 240 9.49 -10.26 -6.51
N ASP A 241 8.76 -9.63 -7.45
CA ASP A 241 8.65 -10.10 -8.83
C ASP A 241 10.01 -10.16 -9.54
N VAL A 242 10.88 -9.16 -9.31
CA VAL A 242 12.24 -9.15 -9.85
C VAL A 242 13.10 -10.22 -9.19
N SER A 243 13.07 -10.35 -7.86
CA SER A 243 13.79 -11.39 -7.11
C SER A 243 13.32 -12.80 -7.48
N VAL A 244 12.03 -13.00 -7.73
CA VAL A 244 11.46 -14.28 -8.20
C VAL A 244 11.83 -14.53 -9.65
N LYS A 245 11.82 -13.52 -10.53
CA LYS A 245 12.33 -13.66 -11.91
C LYS A 245 13.82 -13.98 -11.93
N ILE A 246 14.62 -13.34 -11.09
CA ILE A 246 16.06 -13.64 -10.92
C ILE A 246 16.23 -15.04 -10.34
N SER A 247 15.48 -15.40 -9.30
CA SER A 247 15.51 -16.75 -8.70
C SER A 247 15.05 -17.80 -9.68
N ASN A 248 14.09 -17.52 -10.57
CA ASN A 248 13.65 -18.42 -11.63
C ASN A 248 14.64 -18.46 -12.79
N MET A 249 15.35 -17.37 -13.10
CA MET A 249 16.50 -17.38 -14.03
C MET A 249 17.68 -18.17 -13.45
N ILE A 250 17.88 -18.11 -12.13
CA ILE A 250 18.88 -18.90 -11.40
C ILE A 250 18.42 -20.37 -11.26
N ASN A 251 17.14 -20.64 -11.02
CA ASN A 251 16.57 -22.00 -10.88
C ASN A 251 16.28 -22.69 -12.21
N GLN A 252 16.15 -21.97 -13.32
CA GLN A 252 16.20 -22.54 -14.68
C GLN A 252 17.61 -22.93 -15.11
N ASN A 253 18.61 -22.64 -14.28
CA ASN A 253 19.90 -23.27 -14.37
C ASN A 253 20.08 -24.07 -13.08
N PRO A 254 19.55 -25.32 -12.98
CA PRO A 254 19.81 -26.10 -11.80
C PRO A 254 21.31 -26.11 -11.64
N ALA A 255 21.77 -25.77 -10.45
CA ALA A 255 23.13 -26.01 -10.01
C ALA A 255 23.36 -27.53 -10.06
N ASN A 256 23.54 -28.07 -11.26
CA ASN A 256 24.60 -29.02 -11.50
C ASN A 256 25.86 -28.23 -11.19
N THR A 257 26.33 -28.36 -9.94
CA THR A 257 27.75 -28.63 -9.75
C THR A 257 28.23 -29.48 -10.93
N GLU A 258 29.05 -28.85 -11.76
CA GLU A 258 29.29 -29.16 -13.16
C GLU A 258 30.02 -30.48 -13.34
N VAL A 259 29.28 -31.58 -13.17
CA VAL A 259 29.72 -32.87 -13.68
C VAL A 259 29.33 -32.90 -15.15
N LEU A 260 30.33 -33.06 -16.01
CA LEU A 260 30.11 -33.34 -17.42
C LEU A 260 29.19 -34.55 -17.54
N SER A 261 28.21 -34.49 -18.45
CA SER A 261 27.42 -35.67 -18.75
C SER A 261 28.31 -36.76 -19.35
N ASP A 262 27.92 -38.03 -19.27
CA ASP A 262 28.74 -39.12 -19.81
C ASP A 262 28.98 -38.94 -21.32
N ARG A 263 28.00 -38.37 -22.04
CA ARG A 263 28.16 -37.99 -23.45
C ARG A 263 29.16 -36.86 -23.67
N GLU A 264 29.24 -35.90 -22.76
CA GLU A 264 30.26 -34.85 -22.82
C GLU A 264 31.65 -35.40 -22.48
N LYS A 265 31.76 -36.36 -21.57
CA LYS A 265 33.02 -37.07 -21.28
C LYS A 265 33.50 -37.84 -22.51
N ASP A 266 32.62 -38.59 -23.18
CA ASP A 266 32.95 -39.31 -24.42
C ASP A 266 33.49 -38.37 -25.49
N VAL A 267 32.86 -37.20 -25.66
CA VAL A 267 33.30 -36.17 -26.61
C VAL A 267 34.67 -35.59 -26.22
N ILE A 268 34.95 -35.37 -24.93
CA ILE A 268 36.28 -34.91 -24.48
C ILE A 268 37.35 -35.97 -24.75
N VAL A 269 37.08 -37.25 -24.48
CA VAL A 269 38.02 -38.34 -24.74
C VAL A 269 38.39 -38.39 -26.22
N SER A 270 37.41 -38.34 -27.12
CA SER A 270 37.67 -38.36 -28.56
C SER A 270 38.41 -37.10 -29.05
N LEU A 271 38.18 -35.93 -28.44
CA LEU A 271 38.94 -34.71 -28.74
C LEU A 271 40.41 -34.82 -28.33
N VAL A 272 40.69 -35.40 -27.16
CA VAL A 272 42.06 -35.62 -26.67
C VAL A 272 42.81 -36.66 -27.52
N GLN A 273 42.10 -37.59 -28.12
CA GLN A 273 42.64 -38.56 -29.08
C GLN A 273 42.91 -37.95 -30.48
N GLY A 274 42.61 -36.66 -30.68
CA GLY A 274 42.87 -35.94 -31.92
C GLY A 274 41.83 -36.15 -33.02
N MET A 275 40.65 -36.70 -32.70
CA MET A 275 39.58 -36.89 -33.68
C MET A 275 38.96 -35.56 -34.11
N THR A 276 38.64 -35.44 -35.39
CA THR A 276 37.87 -34.32 -35.96
C THR A 276 36.39 -34.43 -35.58
N ASN A 277 35.63 -33.33 -35.66
CA ASN A 277 34.18 -33.35 -35.36
C ASN A 277 33.40 -34.38 -36.18
N LYS A 278 33.87 -34.69 -37.40
CA LYS A 278 33.26 -35.71 -38.27
C LYS A 278 33.56 -37.12 -37.75
N GLU A 279 34.81 -37.41 -37.40
CA GLU A 279 35.20 -38.70 -36.84
C GLU A 279 34.55 -38.96 -35.47
N ILE A 280 34.40 -37.93 -34.63
CA ILE A 280 33.69 -38.03 -33.35
C ILE A 280 32.20 -38.37 -33.57
N ALA A 281 31.57 -37.72 -34.55
CA ALA A 281 30.18 -37.95 -34.92
C ALA A 281 29.96 -39.40 -35.37
N ASP A 282 30.85 -39.91 -36.23
CA ASP A 282 30.82 -41.28 -36.73
C ASP A 282 31.10 -42.29 -35.60
N HIS A 283 32.11 -42.03 -34.75
CA HIS A 283 32.50 -42.90 -33.63
C HIS A 283 31.43 -43.01 -32.54
N LEU A 284 30.76 -41.91 -32.20
CA LEU A 284 29.71 -41.87 -31.18
C LEU A 284 28.30 -42.10 -31.75
N CYS A 285 28.19 -42.33 -33.07
CA CYS A 285 26.93 -42.50 -33.80
C CYS A 285 25.93 -41.36 -33.56
N ILE A 286 26.39 -40.11 -33.64
CA ILE A 286 25.60 -38.88 -33.48
C ILE A 286 25.84 -37.91 -34.64
N SER A 287 25.01 -36.88 -34.78
CA SER A 287 25.23 -35.87 -35.84
C SER A 287 26.41 -34.96 -35.51
N ILE A 288 27.09 -34.43 -36.55
CA ILE A 288 28.15 -33.42 -36.40
C ILE A 288 27.65 -32.19 -35.63
N ASN A 289 26.40 -31.77 -35.85
CA ASN A 289 25.78 -30.66 -35.14
C ASN A 289 25.62 -30.95 -33.63
N THR A 290 25.36 -32.21 -33.27
CA THR A 290 25.30 -32.68 -31.88
C THR A 290 26.69 -32.59 -31.23
N VAL A 291 27.76 -32.98 -31.95
CA VAL A 291 29.15 -32.82 -31.47
C VAL A 291 29.50 -31.35 -31.21
N ILE A 292 29.17 -30.44 -32.14
CA ILE A 292 29.40 -29.00 -31.98
C ILE A 292 28.67 -28.45 -30.74
N THR A 293 27.43 -28.90 -30.54
CA THR A 293 26.62 -28.52 -29.38
C THR A 293 27.23 -29.01 -28.07
N HIS A 294 27.69 -30.26 -28.01
CA HIS A 294 28.40 -30.79 -26.84
C HIS A 294 29.69 -30.01 -26.56
N ARG A 295 30.49 -29.68 -27.58
CA ARG A 295 31.72 -28.88 -27.42
C ARG A 295 31.43 -27.49 -26.85
N ARG A 296 30.36 -26.83 -27.31
CA ARG A 296 29.93 -25.53 -26.76
C ARG A 296 29.50 -25.65 -25.29
N ASN A 297 28.81 -26.73 -24.94
CA ASN A 297 28.40 -26.99 -23.56
C ASN A 297 29.59 -27.32 -22.65
N ILE A 298 30.55 -28.12 -23.12
CA ILE A 298 31.79 -28.42 -22.41
C ILE A 298 32.60 -27.14 -22.16
N ALA A 299 32.80 -26.31 -23.18
CA ALA A 299 33.56 -25.06 -23.04
C ALA A 299 32.88 -24.08 -22.07
N ARG A 300 31.54 -24.04 -22.08
CA ARG A 300 30.75 -23.23 -21.14
C ARG A 300 30.82 -23.76 -19.71
N LYS A 301 30.80 -25.08 -19.52
CA LYS A 301 30.87 -25.70 -18.19
C LYS A 301 32.29 -25.57 -17.62
N LEU A 302 33.30 -26.03 -18.36
CA LEU A 302 34.67 -26.04 -17.84
C LEU A 302 35.35 -24.68 -17.85
N GLN A 303 34.80 -23.68 -18.56
CA GLN A 303 35.45 -22.39 -18.83
C GLN A 303 36.84 -22.57 -19.50
N ILE A 304 37.03 -23.67 -20.22
CA ILE A 304 38.24 -24.00 -20.96
C ILE A 304 37.95 -23.86 -22.45
N HIS A 305 38.69 -22.97 -23.10
CA HIS A 305 38.53 -22.69 -24.54
C HIS A 305 39.72 -23.18 -25.39
N SER A 306 40.77 -23.70 -24.76
CA SER A 306 41.97 -24.20 -25.45
C SER A 306 41.98 -25.74 -25.50
N PRO A 307 42.38 -26.35 -26.64
CA PRO A 307 42.57 -27.80 -26.74
C PRO A 307 43.54 -28.34 -25.68
N ALA A 308 44.65 -27.64 -25.45
CA ALA A 308 45.63 -28.00 -24.42
C ALA A 308 45.02 -28.02 -23.01
N GLY A 309 44.14 -27.08 -22.69
CA GLY A 309 43.44 -27.05 -21.41
C GLY A 309 42.47 -28.23 -21.24
N LEU A 310 41.78 -28.64 -22.31
CA LEU A 310 40.88 -29.80 -22.28
C LEU A 310 41.64 -31.11 -22.07
N THR A 311 42.84 -31.24 -22.66
CA THR A 311 43.73 -32.38 -22.43
C THR A 311 44.20 -32.46 -20.98
N ILE A 312 44.64 -31.35 -20.40
CA ILE A 312 45.04 -31.29 -18.98
C ILE A 312 43.87 -31.68 -18.08
N TYR A 313 42.67 -31.16 -18.35
CA TYR A 313 41.47 -31.49 -17.61
C TYR A 313 41.13 -33.00 -17.68
N ALA A 314 41.23 -33.61 -18.87
CA ALA A 314 40.93 -35.03 -19.06
C ALA A 314 41.89 -35.96 -18.30
N ILE A 315 43.18 -35.59 -18.20
CA ILE A 315 44.19 -36.33 -17.44
C ILE A 315 43.93 -36.20 -15.93
N VAL A 316 43.74 -34.97 -15.43
CA VAL A 316 43.53 -34.69 -13.99
C VAL A 316 42.28 -35.39 -13.45
N ASN A 317 41.25 -35.57 -14.28
CA ASN A 317 39.99 -36.22 -13.90
C ASN A 317 39.92 -37.71 -14.25
N ASN A 318 41.06 -38.34 -14.60
CA ASN A 318 41.15 -39.76 -14.98
C ASN A 318 40.20 -40.19 -16.12
N LEU A 319 39.89 -39.27 -17.05
CA LEU A 319 39.10 -39.59 -18.23
C LEU A 319 39.95 -40.23 -19.33
N VAL A 320 41.26 -39.96 -19.33
CA VAL A 320 42.23 -40.42 -20.34
C VAL A 320 43.58 -40.70 -19.66
N ASP A 321 44.20 -41.83 -20.00
CA ASP A 321 45.56 -42.16 -19.56
C ASP A 321 46.59 -41.42 -20.44
N ILE A 322 47.66 -40.90 -19.82
CA ILE A 322 48.71 -40.13 -20.50
C ILE A 322 49.36 -40.88 -21.69
N SER A 323 49.33 -42.21 -21.67
CA SER A 323 49.83 -43.08 -22.75
C SER A 323 48.99 -43.05 -24.04
N THR A 324 47.75 -42.52 -23.98
CA THR A 324 46.80 -42.51 -25.11
C THR A 324 46.69 -41.15 -25.81
N VAL A 325 47.40 -40.13 -25.31
CA VAL A 325 47.41 -38.78 -25.87
C VAL A 325 48.43 -38.72 -27.01
N LYS A 326 47.98 -38.41 -28.23
CA LYS A 326 48.88 -38.05 -29.34
C LYS A 326 49.34 -36.61 -29.13
N LEU A 327 50.60 -36.44 -28.72
CA LEU A 327 51.28 -35.15 -28.66
C LEU A 327 51.57 -34.60 -30.06
#